data_AF-A0AA36B9K5-F1
#
_entry.id   AF-A0AA36B9K5-F1
#
_cell.length_a   1.000
_cell.length_b   1.000
_cell.length_c   1.000
_cell.angle_alpha   90.00
_cell.angle_beta   90.00
_cell.angle_gamma   90.00
#
_symmetry.space_group_name_H-M   'P 1'
#
loop_
_entity.id
_entity.type
_entity.pdbx_description
1 polymer ?
#
loop_
_entity_poly.entity_id
_entity_poly.type
_entity_poly.pdbx_seq_one_letter_code
_entity_poly.pdbx_strand_id
1 'polypeptide(L)'
;MKYKWWTGISEKIPRAYICKDLKTVYHLIGQVLGLQYSFVIPLKSKDSCFLFKDHEGIMKRWTEYFTDLFYNPSVIDKNVFSNLPEKNIIYEMMEHPTLDEIKKTIKELNTGKAPGIDGIPVEIFLLGDLPSNI
;
A
#
# COMPACT_ATOMS: atom_id res chain seq x y z
N MET A 1 -29.91 18.66 -24.69
CA MET A 1 -28.64 18.77 -23.93
C MET A 1 -28.37 17.57 -23.03
N LYS A 2 -29.33 17.10 -22.21
CA LYS A 2 -29.15 15.98 -21.26
C LYS A 2 -28.69 14.66 -21.89
N TYR A 3 -29.21 14.28 -23.06
CA TYR A 3 -28.85 13.03 -23.74
C TYR A 3 -27.37 12.96 -24.17
N LYS A 4 -26.85 14.04 -24.79
CA LYS A 4 -25.44 14.11 -25.20
C LYS A 4 -24.47 13.97 -24.02
N TRP A 5 -24.85 14.48 -22.84
CA TRP A 5 -24.04 14.37 -21.63
C TRP A 5 -23.93 12.92 -21.15
N TRP A 6 -25.05 12.18 -21.08
CA TRP A 6 -25.07 10.77 -20.69
C TRP A 6 -24.26 9.88 -21.65
N THR A 7 -24.41 10.08 -22.96
CA THR A 7 -23.64 9.36 -23.98
C THR A 7 -22.14 9.60 -23.83
N GLY A 8 -21.75 10.86 -23.55
CA GLY A 8 -20.34 11.20 -23.32
C GLY A 8 -19.73 10.51 -22.10
N ILE A 9 -20.48 10.35 -21.00
CA ILE A 9 -19.99 9.64 -19.81
C ILE A 9 -19.93 8.13 -20.06
N SER A 10 -20.98 7.55 -20.66
CA SER A 10 -21.05 6.10 -20.88
C SER A 10 -19.94 5.59 -21.78
N GLU A 11 -19.46 6.38 -22.74
CA GLU A 11 -18.31 5.99 -23.55
C GLU A 11 -16.96 6.18 -22.85
N LYS A 12 -16.86 7.10 -21.88
CA LYS A 12 -15.59 7.41 -21.20
C LYS A 12 -15.26 6.41 -20.09
N ILE A 13 -16.26 5.90 -19.37
CA ILE A 13 -16.05 4.94 -18.26
C ILE A 13 -15.34 3.66 -18.75
N PRO A 14 -15.80 2.96 -19.80
CA PRO A 14 -15.12 1.76 -20.28
C PRO A 14 -13.70 2.04 -20.79
N ARG A 15 -13.49 3.17 -21.48
CA ARG A 15 -12.18 3.59 -21.96
C ARG A 15 -11.19 3.79 -20.81
N ALA A 16 -11.59 4.52 -19.77
CA ALA A 16 -10.75 4.72 -18.59
C ALA A 16 -10.47 3.41 -17.83
N TYR A 17 -11.45 2.51 -17.77
CA TYR A 17 -11.29 1.18 -17.16
C TYR A 17 -10.27 0.32 -17.91
N ILE A 18 -10.35 0.27 -19.25
CA ILE A 18 -9.40 -0.46 -20.10
C ILE A 18 -7.97 0.09 -19.91
N CYS A 19 -7.82 1.42 -19.81
CA CYS A 19 -6.53 2.07 -19.55
C CYS A 19 -6.04 1.95 -18.09
N LYS A 20 -6.75 1.23 -17.22
CA LYS A 20 -6.47 1.11 -15.77
C LYS A 20 -6.38 2.47 -15.04
N ASP A 21 -7.02 3.52 -15.58
CA ASP A 21 -7.12 4.82 -14.94
C ASP A 21 -8.33 4.86 -13.98
N LEU A 22 -8.13 4.24 -12.81
CA LEU A 22 -9.15 4.16 -11.77
C LEU A 22 -9.59 5.54 -11.24
N LYS A 23 -8.70 6.55 -11.31
CA LYS A 23 -9.01 7.92 -10.88
C LYS A 23 -10.10 8.53 -11.76
N THR A 24 -9.95 8.38 -13.08
CA THR A 24 -10.94 8.87 -14.04
C THR A 24 -12.25 8.08 -13.93
N VAL A 25 -12.20 6.75 -13.76
CA VAL A 25 -13.40 5.93 -13.55
C VAL A 25 -14.19 6.39 -12.33
N TYR A 26 -13.53 6.57 -11.18
CA TYR A 26 -14.18 7.01 -9.94
C TYR A 26 -14.79 8.40 -10.07
N HIS A 27 -14.07 9.32 -10.74
CA HIS A 27 -14.56 10.66 -11.01
C HIS A 27 -15.84 10.66 -11.86
N LEU A 28 -15.85 9.90 -12.97
CA LEU A 28 -16.99 9.80 -13.88
C LEU A 28 -18.21 9.16 -13.20
N ILE A 29 -18.01 8.14 -12.38
CA ILE A 29 -19.08 7.51 -11.59
C ILE A 29 -19.66 8.51 -10.59
N GLY A 30 -18.82 9.30 -9.92
CA GLY A 30 -19.30 10.37 -9.02
C GLY A 30 -20.16 11.41 -9.72
N GLN A 31 -19.78 11.81 -10.94
CA GLN A 31 -20.57 12.75 -11.74
C GLN A 31 -21.98 12.22 -12.03
N VAL A 32 -22.11 10.92 -12.32
CA VAL A 32 -23.40 10.25 -12.54
C VAL A 32 -24.26 10.23 -11.28
N LEU A 33 -23.63 9.95 -10.14
CA LEU A 33 -24.30 9.86 -8.84
C LEU A 33 -24.58 11.22 -8.20
N GLY A 34 -24.11 12.31 -8.82
CA GLY A 34 -24.23 13.66 -8.25
C GLY A 34 -23.37 13.88 -7.01
N LEU A 35 -22.36 13.04 -6.78
CA LEU A 35 -21.43 13.19 -5.66
C LEU A 35 -20.53 14.39 -5.94
N GLN A 36 -20.73 15.47 -5.18
CA GLN A 36 -19.77 16.56 -5.11
C GLN A 36 -18.59 16.11 -4.26
N TYR A 37 -17.61 15.46 -4.88
CA TYR A 37 -16.35 15.17 -4.21
C TYR A 37 -15.60 16.48 -3.96
N SER A 38 -15.76 17.06 -2.77
CA SER A 38 -14.67 17.86 -2.21
C SER A 38 -13.59 16.88 -1.79
N PHE A 39 -12.64 16.58 -2.68
CA PHE A 39 -11.48 15.73 -2.38
C PHE A 39 -10.56 16.34 -1.32
N VAL A 40 -10.87 17.55 -0.87
CA VAL A 40 -10.00 18.37 -0.06
C VAL A 40 -10.72 18.65 1.25
N ILE A 41 -10.23 18.03 2.32
CA ILE A 41 -10.66 18.29 3.69
C ILE A 41 -9.88 19.52 4.17
N PRO A 42 -10.55 20.64 4.48
CA PRO A 42 -9.86 21.85 4.91
C PRO A 42 -9.02 21.61 6.17
N LEU A 43 -7.78 22.10 6.19
CA LEU A 43 -6.87 21.98 7.34
C LEU A 43 -6.59 23.33 7.99
N LYS A 44 -6.54 23.36 9.32
CA LYS A 44 -6.11 24.54 10.06
C LYS A 44 -4.58 24.63 10.08
N SER A 45 -4.08 25.86 10.02
CA SER A 45 -2.72 26.24 10.41
C SER A 45 -2.41 25.80 11.85
N LYS A 46 -1.12 25.68 12.19
CA LYS A 46 -0.64 25.24 13.52
C LYS A 46 -1.14 26.14 14.64
N ASP A 47 -1.12 27.43 14.37
CA ASP A 47 -1.59 28.57 15.15
C ASP A 47 -3.12 28.79 15.07
N SER A 48 -3.83 27.98 14.28
CA SER A 48 -5.30 28.02 14.11
C SER A 48 -5.86 29.34 13.53
N CYS A 49 -5.02 30.25 13.05
CA CYS A 49 -5.43 31.54 12.48
C CYS A 49 -5.95 31.43 11.03
N PHE A 50 -5.43 30.45 10.27
CA PHE A 50 -5.76 30.23 8.86
C PHE A 50 -6.33 28.83 8.60
N LEU A 51 -7.20 28.72 7.59
CA LEU A 51 -7.81 27.48 7.12
C LEU A 51 -7.46 27.26 5.63
N PHE A 52 -6.64 26.25 5.35
CA PHE A 52 -6.27 25.83 4.00
C PHE A 52 -7.43 25.05 3.37
N LYS A 53 -7.83 25.44 2.16
CA LYS A 53 -8.89 24.78 1.37
C LYS A 53 -8.41 24.29 0.02
N ASP A 54 -7.21 24.70 -0.38
CA ASP A 54 -6.53 24.30 -1.60
C ASP A 54 -5.56 23.14 -1.32
N HIS A 55 -5.30 22.35 -2.36
CA HIS A 55 -4.46 21.15 -2.26
C HIS A 55 -3.02 21.48 -1.85
N GLU A 56 -2.46 22.58 -2.35
CA GLU A 56 -1.06 22.97 -2.09
C GLU A 56 -0.85 23.35 -0.62
N GLY A 57 -1.71 24.20 -0.07
CA GLY A 57 -1.67 24.59 1.34
C GLY A 57 -1.86 23.40 2.29
N ILE A 58 -2.75 22.47 1.95
CA ILE A 58 -2.97 21.25 2.73
C ILE A 58 -1.76 20.33 2.70
N MET A 59 -1.14 20.12 1.52
CA MET A 59 0.09 19.34 1.42
C MET A 59 1.22 19.98 2.22
N LYS A 60 1.40 21.30 2.13
CA LYS A 60 2.42 22.03 2.90
C LYS A 60 2.20 21.89 4.40
N ARG A 61 0.96 21.99 4.87
CA ARG A 61 0.61 21.81 6.30
C ARG A 61 0.87 20.39 6.78
N TRP A 62 0.59 19.38 5.96
CA TRP A 62 0.93 17.98 6.25
C TRP A 62 2.44 17.77 6.35
N THR A 63 3.22 18.33 5.41
CA THR A 63 4.68 18.27 5.47
C THR A 63 5.19 18.89 6.76
N GLU A 64 4.76 20.10 7.11
CA GLU A 64 5.13 20.76 8.37
C GLU A 64 4.81 19.89 9.59
N TYR A 65 3.59 19.36 9.68
CA TYR A 65 3.17 18.53 10.82
C TYR A 65 4.01 17.26 10.95
N PHE A 66 4.22 16.54 9.86
CA PHE A 66 4.99 15.29 9.90
C PHE A 66 6.48 15.53 10.08
N THR A 67 7.03 16.61 9.52
CA THR A 67 8.40 17.01 9.83
C THR A 67 8.55 17.26 11.31
N ASP A 68 7.68 18.05 11.95
CA ASP A 68 7.75 18.28 13.41
C ASP A 68 7.55 16.97 14.21
N LEU A 69 6.62 16.11 13.79
CA LEU A 69 6.31 14.85 14.47
C LEU A 69 7.49 13.86 14.41
N PHE A 70 8.14 13.76 13.26
CA PHE A 70 9.26 12.85 13.02
C PHE A 70 10.63 13.46 13.26
N TYR A 71 10.71 14.77 13.47
CA TYR A 71 11.91 15.43 13.93
C TYR A 71 12.14 15.04 15.39
N ASN A 72 12.74 13.86 15.57
CA ASN A 72 13.29 13.43 16.83
C ASN A 72 14.78 13.79 16.81
N PRO A 73 15.22 14.87 17.49
CA PRO A 73 16.63 15.12 17.74
C PRO A 73 17.11 14.14 18.83
N SER A 74 16.92 12.84 18.60
CA SER A 74 17.46 11.82 19.49
C SER A 74 18.97 11.91 19.39
N VAL A 75 19.56 12.67 20.30
CA VAL A 75 20.98 12.58 20.64
C VAL A 75 21.12 11.19 21.24
N ILE A 76 21.31 10.19 20.40
CA ILE A 76 21.62 8.85 20.85
C ILE A 76 22.97 8.98 21.53
N ASP A 77 22.97 9.00 22.87
CA ASP A 77 24.21 8.93 23.62
C ASP A 77 24.91 7.65 23.19
N LYS A 78 26.16 7.78 22.72
CA LYS A 78 26.95 6.65 22.25
C LYS A 78 27.14 5.61 23.35
N ASN A 79 27.04 6.01 24.62
CA ASN A 79 27.06 5.12 25.77
C ASN A 79 25.84 4.17 25.81
N VAL A 80 24.71 4.51 25.17
CA VAL A 80 23.54 3.63 25.07
C VAL A 80 23.91 2.36 24.30
N PHE A 81 24.71 2.47 23.23
CA PHE A 81 25.19 1.28 22.50
C PHE A 81 26.10 0.42 23.35
N SER A 82 26.93 1.04 24.21
CA SER A 82 27.78 0.31 25.16
C SER A 82 26.98 -0.41 26.26
N ASN A 83 25.76 0.08 26.56
CA ASN A 83 24.86 -0.49 27.56
C ASN A 83 23.85 -1.49 26.96
N LEU A 84 23.77 -1.62 25.63
CA LEU A 84 22.91 -2.62 25.00
C LEU A 84 23.51 -4.01 25.26
N PRO A 85 22.76 -4.96 25.86
CA PRO A 85 23.25 -6.31 26.01
C PRO A 85 23.47 -6.91 24.63
N GLU A 86 24.68 -7.42 24.38
CA GLU A 86 24.98 -8.15 23.16
C GLU A 86 24.08 -9.39 23.13
N LYS A 87 23.20 -9.47 22.12
CA LYS A 87 22.35 -10.64 21.94
C LYS A 87 23.21 -11.76 21.38
N ASN A 88 23.12 -12.94 21.97
CA ASN A 88 23.79 -14.13 21.45
C ASN A 88 23.46 -14.32 19.97
N ILE A 89 24.48 -14.62 19.18
CA ILE A 89 24.34 -14.98 17.77
C ILE A 89 23.52 -16.28 17.72
N ILE A 90 22.40 -16.25 17.00
CA ILE A 90 21.57 -17.43 16.78
C ILE A 90 22.17 -18.19 15.60
N TYR A 91 23.10 -19.09 15.88
CA TYR A 91 23.80 -19.88 14.86
C TYR A 91 22.85 -20.74 14.01
N GLU A 92 21.71 -21.15 14.56
CA GLU A 92 20.65 -21.87 13.83
C GLU A 92 20.10 -21.08 12.63
N MET A 93 20.05 -19.73 12.72
CA MET A 93 19.66 -18.88 11.59
C MET A 93 20.73 -18.81 10.48
N MET A 94 21.95 -19.29 10.76
CA MET A 94 23.02 -19.38 9.77
C MET A 94 23.06 -20.76 9.08
N GLU A 95 22.23 -21.70 9.53
CA GLU A 95 22.12 -23.02 8.91
C GLU A 95 21.23 -22.96 7.67
N HIS A 96 21.56 -23.78 6.66
CA HIS A 96 20.71 -23.91 5.49
C HIS A 96 19.46 -24.72 5.83
N PRO A 97 18.28 -24.33 5.31
CA PRO A 97 17.04 -25.06 5.55
C PRO A 97 17.16 -26.49 5.02
N THR A 98 16.69 -27.44 5.81
CA THR A 98 16.65 -28.86 5.42
C THR A 98 15.52 -29.12 4.42
N LEU A 99 15.64 -30.22 3.67
CA LEU A 99 14.61 -30.61 2.70
C LEU A 99 13.24 -30.85 3.37
N ASP A 100 13.22 -31.41 4.58
CA ASP A 100 11.99 -31.70 5.31
C ASP A 100 11.31 -30.43 5.81
N GLU A 101 12.09 -29.44 6.24
CA GLU A 101 11.57 -28.10 6.58
C GLU A 101 10.97 -27.43 5.35
N ILE A 102 11.65 -27.46 4.21
CA ILE A 102 11.13 -26.89 2.96
C ILE A 102 9.80 -27.55 2.58
N LYS A 103 9.73 -28.89 2.58
CA LYS A 103 8.48 -29.62 2.28
C LYS A 103 7.36 -29.29 3.26
N LYS A 104 7.68 -29.18 4.55
CA LYS A 104 6.70 -28.80 5.58
C LYS A 104 6.19 -27.38 5.34
N THR A 105 7.09 -26.43 5.08
CA THR A 105 6.71 -25.04 4.80
C THR A 105 5.83 -24.94 3.56
N ILE A 106 6.15 -25.66 2.48
CA ILE A 106 5.31 -25.68 1.26
C ILE A 106 3.89 -26.14 1.59
N LYS A 107 3.72 -27.18 2.41
CA LYS A 107 2.39 -27.67 2.84
C LYS A 107 1.63 -26.68 3.74
N GLU A 108 2.33 -25.86 4.51
CA GLU A 108 1.74 -24.84 5.40
C GLU A 108 1.40 -23.53 4.66
N LEU A 109 1.72 -23.42 3.36
CA LEU A 109 1.39 -22.24 2.57
C LEU A 109 -0.14 -22.08 2.41
N ASN A 110 -0.61 -20.85 2.65
CA ASN A 110 -2.02 -20.51 2.48
C ASN A 110 -2.35 -20.28 1.00
N THR A 111 -3.35 -20.99 0.48
CA THR A 111 -3.85 -20.86 -0.89
C THR A 111 -4.82 -19.71 -1.08
N GLY A 112 -5.09 -19.33 -2.33
CA GLY A 112 -6.08 -18.29 -2.67
C GLY A 112 -5.62 -16.86 -2.41
N LYS A 113 -4.32 -16.66 -2.13
CA LYS A 113 -3.72 -15.33 -2.07
C LYS A 113 -3.35 -14.85 -3.48
N ALA A 114 -3.43 -13.54 -3.69
CA ALA A 114 -2.97 -12.94 -4.95
C ALA A 114 -1.46 -13.17 -5.12
N PRO A 115 -0.99 -13.48 -6.33
CA PRO A 115 0.44 -13.60 -6.63
C PRO A 115 1.21 -12.32 -6.30
N GLY A 116 2.51 -12.47 -6.01
CA GLY A 116 3.42 -11.35 -5.84
C GLY A 116 3.70 -10.63 -7.16
N ILE A 117 4.69 -9.73 -7.14
CA ILE A 117 5.16 -9.03 -8.35
C ILE A 117 5.76 -10.00 -9.38
N ASP A 118 6.19 -11.18 -8.95
CA ASP A 118 6.64 -12.29 -9.77
C ASP A 118 5.49 -12.96 -10.56
N GLY A 119 4.24 -12.72 -10.18
CA GLY A 119 3.07 -13.30 -10.82
C GLY A 119 2.90 -14.80 -10.58
N ILE A 120 3.65 -15.38 -9.63
CA ILE A 120 3.64 -16.82 -9.36
C ILE A 120 2.63 -17.13 -8.24
N PRO A 121 1.52 -17.83 -8.53
CA PRO A 121 0.59 -18.29 -7.52
C PRO A 121 1.18 -19.43 -6.67
N VAL A 122 0.78 -19.48 -5.41
CA VAL A 122 1.30 -20.44 -4.42
C VAL A 122 0.94 -21.89 -4.75
N GLU A 123 -0.15 -22.07 -5.47
CA GLU A 123 -0.69 -23.36 -5.91
C GLU A 123 0.31 -24.13 -6.79
N ILE A 124 1.19 -23.44 -7.51
CA ILE A 124 2.23 -24.09 -8.34
C ILE A 124 3.19 -24.91 -7.47
N PHE A 125 3.56 -24.39 -6.31
CA PHE A 125 4.48 -25.09 -5.39
C PHE A 125 3.82 -26.30 -4.73
N LEU A 126 2.51 -26.24 -4.50
CA LEU A 126 1.74 -27.36 -3.95
C LEU A 126 1.52 -28.50 -4.97
N LEU A 127 1.32 -28.16 -6.24
CA LEU A 127 1.11 -29.13 -7.32
C LEU A 127 2.38 -29.93 -7.66
N GLY A 128 3.56 -29.30 -7.52
CA GLY A 128 4.86 -29.95 -7.77
C GLY A 128 5.25 -31.03 -6.75
N ASP A 129 4.53 -31.13 -5.62
CA ASP A 129 4.79 -32.08 -4.53
C ASP A 129 3.94 -33.37 -4.64
N LEU A 130 3.19 -33.55 -5.74
CA LEU A 130 2.49 -34.80 -6.05
C LEU A 130 3.50 -35.89 -6.47
N PRO A 131 3.42 -37.13 -5.95
CA PRO A 131 4.21 -38.23 -6.47
C PRO A 131 3.87 -38.46 -7.94
N SER A 132 4.90 -38.58 -8.75
CA SER A 132 4.87 -39.04 -10.14
C SER A 132 4.16 -40.39 -10.26
N ASN A 133 2.86 -40.35 -10.47
CA ASN A 133 2.05 -41.44 -10.99
C ASN A 133 0.97 -40.86 -11.91
N ILE A 134 1.41 -40.55 -13.13
CA ILE A 134 0.63 -40.66 -14.37
C ILE A 134 1.53 -41.43 -15.34
#